data_AF-A0A2D9LGM8-F1
#
_entry.id   AF-A0A2D9LGM8-F1
#
_cell.length_a   1.000
_cell.length_b   1.000
_cell.length_c   1.000
_cell.angle_alpha   90.00
_cell.angle_beta   90.00
_cell.angle_gamma   90.00
#
_symmetry.space_group_name_H-M   'P 1'
#
loop_
_entity.id
_entity.type
_entity.pdbx_description
1 polymer ?
#
loop_
_entity_poly.entity_id
_entity_poly.type
_entity_poly.pdbx_seq_one_letter_code
_entity_poly.pdbx_strand_id
1 'polypeptide(L)' 'MFAIIETGGKQYRVTKDDVISIEKIAGKPGDNVTLDQVLLF' A
#
# COMPACT_ATOMS: atom_id res chain seq x y z
N MET A 1 12.83 -8.91 -0.15
CA MET A 1 11.73 -9.08 -1.11
C MET A 1 10.85 -7.84 -1.01
N PHE A 2 10.45 -7.25 -2.13
CA PHE A 2 9.72 -5.98 -2.18
C PHE A 2 8.54 -6.12 -3.13
N ALA A 3 7.43 -5.46 -2.83
CA ALA A 3 6.29 -5.39 -3.73
C ALA A 3 6.13 -3.97 -4.27
N ILE A 4 5.58 -3.84 -5.48
CA ILE A 4 5.08 -2.56 -5.99
C ILE A 4 3.57 -2.61 -5.94
N ILE A 5 2.97 -1.69 -5.21
CA ILE A 5 1.52 -1.53 -5.08
C ILE A 5 1.06 -0.25 -5.77
N GLU A 6 -0.14 -0.25 -6.32
CA GLU A 6 -0.76 0.94 -6.89
C GLU A 6 -1.96 1.38 -6.05
N THR A 7 -1.94 2.63 -5.57
CA THR A 7 -3.06 3.22 -4.82
C THR A 7 -3.13 4.72 -5.06
N GLY A 8 -4.35 5.27 -5.16
CA GLY A 8 -4.54 6.69 -5.46
C GLY A 8 -3.95 7.16 -6.80
N GLY A 9 -3.78 6.25 -7.78
CA GLY A 9 -3.16 6.53 -9.08
C GLY A 9 -1.63 6.70 -9.03
N LYS A 10 -0.99 6.33 -7.91
CA LYS A 10 0.47 6.34 -7.74
C LYS A 10 0.98 4.96 -7.37
N GLN A 11 2.23 4.69 -7.72
CA GLN A 11 2.90 3.43 -7.40
C GLN A 11 3.84 3.61 -6.22
N TYR A 12 3.82 2.65 -5.30
CA TYR A 12 4.63 2.64 -4.10
C TYR A 12 5.39 1.32 -4.01
N ARG A 13 6.69 1.39 -3.69
CA ARG A 13 7.48 0.21 -3.36
C ARG A 13 7.40 -0.03 -1.86
N VAL A 14 7.03 -1.25 -1.47
CA VAL A 14 6.86 -1.65 -0.07
C VAL A 14 7.66 -2.90 0.26
N THR A 15 8.08 -3.00 1.51
CA THR A 15 8.62 -4.24 2.09
C THR A 15 7.84 -4.61 3.35
N LYS A 16 8.09 -5.81 3.89
CA LYS A 16 7.51 -6.20 5.18
C LYS A 16 7.94 -5.18 6.25
N ASP A 17 7.00 -4.80 7.10
CA ASP A 17 7.16 -3.85 8.22
C ASP A 17 7.51 -2.41 7.83
N ASP A 18 7.34 -2.04 6.54
CA ASP A 18 7.60 -0.69 6.05
C ASP A 18 6.46 0.28 6.38
N VAL A 19 6.79 1.54 6.64
CA VAL A 19 5.83 2.61 6.97
C VAL A 19 5.85 3.64 5.85
N ILE A 20 4.78 3.66 5.06
CA ILE A 20 4.64 4.56 3.90
C ILE A 20 3.50 5.54 4.09
N SER A 21 3.68 6.76 3.59
CA SER A 21 2.63 7.76 3.49
C SER A 21 1.97 7.68 2.12
N ILE A 22 0.68 7.36 2.10
CA ILE A 22 -0.13 7.28 0.89
C ILE A 22 -1.25 8.32 0.93
N GLU A 23 -1.95 8.47 -0.20
CA GLU A 23 -3.16 9.29 -0.22
C GLU A 23 -4.29 8.67 0.61
N LYS A 24 -5.36 9.45 0.81
CA LYS A 24 -6.49 9.06 1.64
C LYS A 24 -7.13 7.78 1.09
N ILE A 25 -7.15 6.74 1.91
CA ILE A 25 -7.80 5.46 1.63
C ILE A 25 -9.01 5.27 2.55
N ALA A 26 -9.92 4.38 2.16
CA ALA A 26 -11.06 4.00 2.99
C ALA A 26 -10.60 3.14 4.17
N GLY A 27 -10.92 3.57 5.40
CA GLY A 27 -10.56 2.87 6.64
C GLY A 27 -10.49 3.84 7.81
N LYS A 28 -10.57 3.32 9.03
CA LYS A 28 -10.31 4.08 10.26
C LYS A 28 -8.92 3.76 10.81
N PRO A 29 -8.34 4.63 11.67
CA PRO A 29 -7.10 4.31 12.34
C PRO A 29 -7.21 2.98 13.10
N GLY A 30 -6.30 2.05 12.82
CA GLY A 30 -6.29 0.70 13.40
C GLY A 30 -7.00 -0.38 12.58
N ASP A 31 -7.71 -0.02 11.50
CA ASP A 31 -8.28 -0.99 10.58
C ASP A 31 -7.19 -1.60 9.69
N ASN A 32 -7.33 -2.90 9.41
CA ASN A 32 -6.55 -3.55 8.36
C ASN A 32 -7.18 -3.23 7.00
N VAL A 33 -6.37 -2.71 6.07
CA VAL A 33 -6.78 -2.42 4.69
C VAL A 33 -6.02 -3.32 3.74
N THR A 34 -6.75 -4.00 2.86
CA THR A 34 -6.16 -4.82 1.79
C THR A 34 -5.92 -3.97 0.56
N LEU A 35 -4.72 -4.05 -0.02
CA LEU A 35 -4.35 -3.37 -1.25
C LEU A 35 -4.23 -4.40 -2.37
N ASP A 36 -5.26 -4.49 -3.20
CA ASP A 36 -5.41 -5.57 -4.19
C ASP A 36 -4.55 -5.37 -5.45
N GLN A 37 -4.09 -4.15 -5.71
CA GLN A 37 -3.32 -3.81 -6.91
C GLN A 37 -1.82 -3.98 -6.66
N VAL A 38 -1.31 -5.19 -6.86
CA VAL A 38 0.12 -5.52 -6.80
C VAL A 38 0.67 -5.70 -8.21
N LEU A 39 1.67 -4.90 -8.58
CA LEU A 39 2.27 -4.88 -9.92
C LEU A 39 3.51 -5.79 -10.03
N LEU A 40 4.24 -5.99 -8.92
CA LEU A 40 5.46 -6.81 -8.88
C LEU A 40 5.74 -7.30 -7.44
N PHE A 41 6.40 -8.46 -7.25
CA PHE A 41 6.73 -9.06 -5.95
C PHE A 41 8.17 -9.61 -5.86
#